data_AF-A0A9D6S8T3-F1
#
_entry.id   AF-A0A9D6S8T3-F1
#
_cell.length_a   1.000
_cell.length_b   1.000
_cell.length_c   1.000
_cell.angle_alpha   90.00
_cell.angle_beta   90.00
_cell.angle_gamma   90.00
#
_symmetry.space_group_name_H-M   'P 1'
#
loop_
_entity.id
_entity.type
_entity.pdbx_description
1 polymer ?
#
loop_
_entity_poly.entity_id
_entity_poly.type
_entity_poly.pdbx_seq_one_letter_code
_entity_poly.pdbx_strand_id
1 'polypeptide(L)'
;MAEKSMNLTDLIGTLEEWFSKLPALPVSAKDVIVKIAPWLALIFGILGVLAGLGGVAALLGLGALGMAVVPLGGYGAGTAYMAATATGVVFMLIALASSVLELLSFPGLKARKMAGWNYAFYSVAVGVIGAIVAFSFFNAVVEAVVGFYLLFQVKSYYAK
;
A
#
# COMPACT_ATOMS: atom_id res chain seq x y z
N MET A 1 30.12 14.16 8.44
CA MET A 1 29.33 14.50 7.24
C MET A 1 27.88 14.40 7.64
N ALA A 2 27.10 15.49 7.59
CA ALA A 2 25.69 15.42 7.94
C ALA A 2 24.96 14.65 6.84
N GLU A 3 24.39 13.49 7.19
CA GLU A 3 23.53 12.71 6.32
C GLU A 3 22.32 13.58 5.98
N LYS A 4 22.24 14.06 4.74
CA LYS A 4 21.09 14.84 4.27
C LYS A 4 19.87 13.92 4.33
N SER A 5 19.01 14.12 5.33
CA SER A 5 17.77 13.37 5.46
C SER A 5 16.96 13.57 4.18
N MET A 6 16.75 12.48 3.43
CA MET A 6 15.95 12.50 2.21
C MET A 6 14.51 12.82 2.57
N ASN A 7 14.01 13.97 2.13
CA ASN A 7 12.60 14.33 2.35
C ASN A 7 11.70 13.68 1.29
N LEU A 8 10.39 13.63 1.52
CA LEU A 8 9.43 12.97 0.60
C LEU A 8 9.51 13.48 -0.84
N THR A 9 9.71 14.79 -1.02
CA THR A 9 9.88 15.40 -2.35
C THR A 9 11.15 14.91 -3.04
N ASP A 10 12.24 14.71 -2.30
CA ASP A 10 13.50 14.18 -2.82
C ASP A 10 13.34 12.72 -3.26
N LEU A 11 12.60 11.91 -2.48
CA LEU A 11 12.29 10.52 -2.83
C LEU A 11 11.45 10.44 -4.11
N ILE A 12 10.38 11.24 -4.22
CA ILE A 12 9.54 11.28 -5.42
C ILE A 12 10.38 11.66 -6.64
N GLY A 13 11.27 12.65 -6.52
CA GLY A 13 12.16 13.06 -7.60
C GLY A 13 13.14 11.95 -8.02
N THR A 14 13.69 11.22 -7.05
CA THR A 14 14.59 10.09 -7.33
C THR A 14 13.87 8.96 -8.06
N LEU A 15 12.66 8.60 -7.62
CA LEU A 15 11.85 7.58 -8.28
C LEU A 15 11.42 8.02 -9.68
N GLU A 16 11.02 9.30 -9.84
CA GLU A 16 10.68 9.86 -11.14
C GLU A 16 11.85 9.75 -12.12
N GLU A 17 13.06 10.11 -11.70
CA GLU A 17 14.26 9.96 -12.52
C GLU A 17 14.46 8.50 -12.94
N TRP A 18 14.29 7.55 -12.02
CA TRP A 18 14.47 6.14 -12.29
C TRP A 18 13.42 5.58 -13.26
N PHE A 19 12.13 5.88 -13.04
CA PHE A 19 11.03 5.41 -13.88
C PHE A 19 10.94 6.14 -15.22
N SER A 20 11.51 7.34 -15.35
CA SER A 20 11.59 8.06 -16.63
C SER A 20 12.52 7.38 -17.65
N LYS A 21 13.45 6.53 -17.18
CA LYS A 21 14.37 5.76 -18.02
C LYS A 21 13.70 4.55 -18.68
N LEU A 22 12.49 4.18 -18.23
CA LEU A 22 11.71 3.08 -18.82
C LEU A 22 10.92 3.56 -20.05
N PRO A 23 10.60 2.66 -21.00
CA PRO A 23 9.84 3.03 -22.20
C PRO A 23 8.55 3.78 -21.87
N ALA A 24 8.32 4.92 -22.50
CA ALA A 24 7.10 5.69 -22.28
C ALA A 24 5.88 4.98 -22.87
N LEU A 25 4.77 4.96 -22.13
CA LEU A 25 3.51 4.44 -22.64
C LEU A 25 2.95 5.35 -23.75
N PRO A 26 2.28 4.80 -24.79
CA PRO A 26 1.59 5.62 -25.76
C PRO A 26 0.47 6.44 -25.10
N VAL A 27 0.16 7.60 -25.67
CA VAL A 27 -0.84 8.54 -25.13
C VAL A 27 -2.19 7.86 -24.87
N SER A 28 -2.62 6.97 -25.77
CA SER A 28 -3.87 6.22 -25.62
C SER A 28 -3.89 5.34 -24.36
N ALA A 29 -2.79 4.69 -24.01
CA ALA A 29 -2.68 3.88 -22.80
C ALA A 29 -2.71 4.75 -21.54
N LYS A 30 -1.99 5.88 -21.55
CA LYS A 30 -2.01 6.86 -20.46
C LYS A 30 -3.43 7.40 -20.23
N ASP A 31 -4.14 7.74 -21.30
CA ASP A 31 -5.52 8.22 -21.23
C ASP A 31 -6.48 7.17 -20.64
N VAL A 32 -6.31 5.89 -20.99
CA VAL A 32 -7.07 4.79 -20.39
C VAL A 32 -6.77 4.69 -18.91
N ILE A 33 -5.49 4.66 -18.52
CA ILE A 33 -5.07 4.58 -17.10
C ILE A 33 -5.68 5.73 -16.31
N VAL A 34 -5.58 6.97 -16.78
CA VAL A 34 -6.14 8.15 -16.08
C VAL A 34 -7.66 8.07 -15.94
N LYS A 35 -8.36 7.46 -16.91
CA LYS A 35 -9.82 7.28 -16.84
C LYS A 35 -10.23 6.18 -15.85
N ILE A 36 -9.47 5.08 -15.75
CA ILE A 36 -9.81 3.95 -14.89
C ILE A 36 -9.24 4.07 -13.47
N ALA A 37 -8.10 4.75 -13.29
CA ALA A 37 -7.40 4.86 -12.01
C ALA A 37 -8.27 5.32 -10.84
N PRO A 38 -9.17 6.32 -10.98
CA PRO A 38 -10.08 6.67 -9.89
C PRO A 38 -10.98 5.48 -9.50
N TRP A 39 -11.53 4.77 -10.48
CA TRP A 39 -12.43 3.65 -10.22
C TRP A 39 -11.70 2.45 -9.62
N LEU A 40 -10.49 2.16 -10.08
CA LEU A 40 -9.63 1.16 -9.45
C LEU A 40 -9.38 1.52 -7.99
N ALA A 41 -9.00 2.78 -7.73
CA ALA A 41 -8.73 3.24 -6.38
C ALA A 41 -9.98 3.17 -5.46
N LEU A 42 -11.16 3.47 -6.00
CA LEU A 42 -12.41 3.34 -5.25
C LEU A 42 -12.73 1.86 -4.94
N ILE A 43 -12.65 0.98 -5.94
CA ILE A 43 -13.01 -0.43 -5.79
C ILE A 43 -12.02 -1.13 -4.86
N PHE A 44 -10.72 -1.04 -5.13
CA PHE A 44 -9.70 -1.68 -4.33
C PHE A 44 -9.56 -1.05 -2.94
N GLY A 45 -9.75 0.27 -2.82
CA GLY A 45 -9.83 0.93 -1.54
C GLY A 45 -11.00 0.42 -0.68
N ILE A 46 -12.21 0.25 -1.24
CA ILE A 46 -13.36 -0.30 -0.49
C ILE A 46 -13.09 -1.75 -0.10
N LEU A 47 -12.66 -2.59 -1.05
CA LEU A 47 -12.38 -4.00 -0.80
C LEU A 47 -11.28 -4.17 0.26
N GLY A 48 -10.23 -3.36 0.17
CA GLY A 48 -9.12 -3.36 1.12
C GLY A 48 -9.54 -2.92 2.52
N VAL A 49 -10.39 -1.89 2.64
CA VAL A 49 -10.95 -1.50 3.95
C VAL A 49 -11.84 -2.59 4.53
N LEU A 50 -12.73 -3.19 3.74
CA LEU A 50 -13.61 -4.26 4.22
C LEU A 50 -12.81 -5.50 4.63
N ALA A 51 -11.83 -5.91 3.80
CA ALA A 51 -10.94 -7.03 4.10
C ALA A 51 -10.06 -6.74 5.33
N GLY A 52 -9.54 -5.52 5.45
CA GLY A 52 -8.73 -5.09 6.59
C GLY A 52 -9.54 -5.11 7.89
N LEU A 53 -10.73 -4.50 7.91
CA LEU A 53 -11.60 -4.49 9.09
C LEU A 53 -12.08 -5.90 9.47
N GLY A 54 -12.51 -6.70 8.48
CA GLY A 54 -12.91 -8.09 8.70
C GLY A 54 -11.75 -8.95 9.20
N GLY A 55 -10.56 -8.78 8.62
CA GLY A 55 -9.33 -9.46 9.03
C GLY A 55 -8.90 -9.11 10.44
N VAL A 56 -8.93 -7.83 10.81
CA VAL A 56 -8.65 -7.38 12.19
C VAL A 56 -9.67 -7.98 13.16
N ALA A 57 -10.97 -7.90 12.85
CA ALA A 57 -12.01 -8.47 13.71
C ALA A 57 -11.86 -9.99 13.88
N ALA A 58 -11.56 -10.72 12.80
CA ALA A 58 -11.31 -12.15 12.84
C ALA A 58 -10.06 -12.50 13.65
N LEU A 59 -8.95 -11.77 13.45
CA LEU A 59 -7.71 -11.97 14.22
C LEU A 59 -7.88 -11.68 15.71
N LEU A 60 -8.68 -10.67 16.07
CA LEU A 60 -8.98 -10.38 17.48
C LEU A 60 -9.94 -11.41 18.09
N GLY A 61 -10.95 -11.85 17.33
CA GLY A 61 -11.91 -12.87 17.78
C GLY A 61 -11.28 -14.26 17.93
N LEU A 62 -10.55 -14.73 16.92
CA LEU A 62 -9.74 -15.94 16.98
C LEU A 62 -8.60 -15.77 18.00
N GLY A 63 -8.06 -14.55 18.09
CA GLY A 63 -7.14 -14.06 19.12
C GLY A 63 -7.56 -14.46 20.52
N ALA A 64 -8.78 -14.08 20.89
CA ALA A 64 -9.37 -14.37 22.20
C ALA A 64 -9.60 -15.87 22.44
N LEU A 65 -10.02 -16.62 21.41
CA LEU A 65 -10.20 -18.08 21.51
C LEU A 65 -8.88 -18.83 21.65
N GLY A 66 -7.85 -18.44 20.90
CA GLY A 66 -6.53 -19.06 21.00
C GLY A 66 -5.87 -18.82 22.37
N MET A 67 -6.10 -17.66 23.00
CA MET A 67 -5.64 -17.42 24.37
C MET A 67 -6.25 -18.35 25.41
N ALA A 68 -7.48 -18.84 25.18
CA ALA A 68 -8.12 -19.80 26.09
C ALA A 68 -7.46 -21.21 26.02
N VAL A 69 -6.82 -21.56 24.91
CA VAL A 69 -6.16 -22.86 24.71
C VAL A 69 -4.64 -22.83 24.90
N VAL A 70 -4.02 -21.63 24.99
CA VAL A 70 -2.59 -21.45 25.30
C VAL A 70 -2.12 -22.23 26.55
N PRO A 71 -2.87 -22.30 27.66
CA PRO A 71 -2.47 -23.09 28.83
C PRO A 71 -2.28 -24.59 28.56
N LEU A 72 -2.91 -25.13 27.49
CA LEU A 72 -2.80 -26.54 27.10
C LEU A 72 -1.53 -26.86 26.31
N GLY A 73 -0.85 -25.85 25.75
CA GLY A 73 0.33 -26.01 24.89
C GLY A 73 1.67 -25.74 25.56
N GLY A 74 1.68 -25.34 26.84
CA GLY A 74 2.88 -24.95 27.56
C GLY A 74 3.46 -23.58 27.18
N TYR A 75 4.53 -23.15 27.87
CA TYR A 75 5.09 -21.78 27.75
C TYR A 75 5.52 -21.41 26.32
N GLY A 76 6.06 -22.36 25.56
CA GLY A 76 6.47 -22.15 24.17
C GLY A 76 5.32 -21.91 23.20
N ALA A 77 4.14 -22.49 23.45
CA ALA A 77 2.96 -22.27 22.62
C ALA A 77 2.36 -20.87 22.85
N GLY A 78 2.39 -20.38 24.10
CA GLY A 78 1.92 -19.04 24.43
C GLY A 78 2.75 -17.92 23.80
N THR A 79 4.07 -18.04 23.84
CA THR A 79 4.97 -17.05 23.24
C THR A 79 4.89 -17.04 21.71
N ALA A 80 4.85 -18.21 21.07
CA ALA A 80 4.67 -18.32 19.63
C ALA A 80 3.32 -17.74 19.15
N TYR A 81 2.25 -18.00 19.90
CA TYR A 81 0.91 -17.48 19.59
C TYR A 81 0.82 -15.94 19.71
N MET A 82 1.43 -15.35 20.75
CA MET A 82 1.47 -13.90 20.92
C MET A 82 2.31 -13.22 19.83
N ALA A 83 3.42 -13.83 19.42
CA ALA A 83 4.22 -13.32 18.31
C ALA A 83 3.46 -13.37 16.97
N ALA A 84 2.72 -14.45 16.71
CA ALA A 84 1.93 -14.62 15.49
C ALA A 84 0.74 -13.64 15.41
N THR A 85 0.05 -13.40 16.52
CA THR A 85 -1.09 -12.46 16.54
C THR A 85 -0.63 -11.00 16.47
N ALA A 86 0.45 -10.63 17.16
CA ALA A 86 1.00 -9.27 17.11
C ALA A 86 1.49 -8.89 15.69
N THR A 87 2.21 -9.80 15.03
CA THR A 87 2.67 -9.59 13.65
C THR A 87 1.50 -9.51 12.66
N GLY A 88 0.48 -10.34 12.84
CA GLY A 88 -0.75 -10.30 12.04
C GLY A 88 -1.50 -8.96 12.15
N VAL A 89 -1.62 -8.39 13.35
CA VAL A 89 -2.28 -7.09 13.56
C VAL A 89 -1.52 -5.95 12.86
N VAL A 90 -0.19 -5.90 12.99
CA VAL A 90 0.63 -4.86 12.34
C VAL A 90 0.46 -4.92 10.82
N PHE A 91 0.50 -6.12 10.23
CA PHE A 91 0.27 -6.30 8.81
C PHE A 91 -1.10 -5.77 8.36
N MET A 92 -2.16 -6.10 9.10
CA MET A 92 -3.52 -5.64 8.78
C MET A 92 -3.66 -4.12 8.90
N LEU A 93 -2.99 -3.49 9.86
CA LEU A 93 -3.00 -2.03 10.00
C LEU A 93 -2.31 -1.34 8.81
N ILE A 94 -1.18 -1.89 8.34
CA ILE A 94 -0.49 -1.37 7.15
C ILE A 94 -1.38 -1.52 5.91
N ALA A 95 -1.98 -2.70 5.71
CA ALA A 95 -2.91 -2.94 4.61
C ALA A 95 -4.13 -2.00 4.66
N LEU A 96 -4.69 -1.77 5.85
CA LEU A 96 -5.79 -0.83 6.04
C LEU A 96 -5.36 0.60 5.73
N ALA A 97 -4.18 1.04 6.17
CA ALA A 97 -3.65 2.37 5.87
C ALA A 97 -3.47 2.57 4.36
N SER A 98 -2.91 1.59 3.65
CA SER A 98 -2.80 1.61 2.18
C SER A 98 -4.17 1.75 1.52
N SER A 99 -5.15 0.94 1.96
CA SER A 99 -6.51 0.95 1.42
C SER A 99 -7.23 2.29 1.63
N VAL A 100 -7.03 2.91 2.80
CA VAL A 100 -7.58 4.24 3.10
C VAL A 100 -6.93 5.31 2.22
N LEU A 101 -5.61 5.27 2.04
CA LEU A 101 -4.92 6.19 1.12
C LEU A 101 -5.43 6.03 -0.31
N GLU A 102 -5.69 4.79 -0.74
CA GLU A 102 -6.26 4.51 -2.04
C GLU A 102 -7.67 5.12 -2.19
N LEU A 103 -8.54 4.99 -1.17
CA LEU A 103 -9.84 5.68 -1.16
C LEU A 103 -9.71 7.20 -1.21
N LEU A 104 -8.79 7.78 -0.44
CA LEU A 104 -8.54 9.21 -0.42
C LEU A 104 -8.02 9.73 -1.76
N SER A 105 -7.38 8.87 -2.55
CA SER A 105 -6.92 9.24 -3.89
C SER A 105 -8.08 9.45 -4.88
N PHE A 106 -9.22 8.74 -4.72
CA PHE A 106 -10.36 8.78 -5.64
C PHE A 106 -10.82 10.19 -6.04
N PRO A 107 -11.22 11.08 -5.11
CA PRO A 107 -11.73 12.41 -5.47
C PRO A 107 -10.69 13.24 -6.23
N GLY A 108 -9.42 13.16 -5.83
CA GLY A 108 -8.33 13.88 -6.48
C GLY A 108 -7.99 13.32 -7.86
N LEU A 109 -7.94 11.99 -8.00
CA LEU A 109 -7.69 11.33 -9.28
C LEU A 109 -8.82 11.62 -10.28
N LYS A 110 -10.08 11.57 -9.83
CA LYS A 110 -11.24 11.91 -10.64
C LYS A 110 -11.22 13.37 -11.09
N ALA A 111 -10.80 14.27 -10.20
CA ALA A 111 -10.66 15.70 -10.50
C ALA A 111 -9.33 16.06 -11.21
N ARG A 112 -8.47 15.08 -11.49
CA ARG A 112 -7.14 15.25 -12.09
C ARG A 112 -6.23 16.22 -11.34
N LYS A 113 -6.23 16.13 -10.01
CA LYS A 113 -5.40 16.96 -9.12
C LYS A 113 -4.20 16.20 -8.58
N MET A 114 -3.09 16.90 -8.39
CA MET A 114 -1.86 16.32 -7.81
C MET A 114 -2.09 15.71 -6.43
N ALA A 115 -3.01 16.26 -5.64
CA ALA A 115 -3.35 15.70 -4.32
C ALA A 115 -3.83 14.23 -4.42
N GLY A 116 -4.63 13.88 -5.44
CA GLY A 116 -5.07 12.51 -5.65
C GLY A 116 -3.93 11.59 -6.06
N TRP A 117 -3.05 12.07 -6.95
CA TRP A 117 -1.85 11.34 -7.35
C TRP A 117 -0.92 11.08 -6.16
N ASN A 118 -0.74 12.06 -5.27
CA ASN A 118 0.07 11.91 -4.06
C ASN A 118 -0.49 10.82 -3.13
N TYR A 119 -1.81 10.77 -2.91
CA TYR A 119 -2.42 9.70 -2.11
C TYR A 119 -2.24 8.32 -2.76
N ALA A 120 -2.36 8.22 -4.09
CA ALA A 120 -2.10 6.98 -4.80
C ALA A 120 -0.62 6.54 -4.69
N PHE A 121 0.32 7.48 -4.80
CA PHE A 121 1.74 7.24 -4.54
C PHE A 121 1.99 6.72 -3.12
N TYR A 122 1.38 7.35 -2.11
CA TYR A 122 1.53 6.90 -0.73
C TYR A 122 0.89 5.53 -0.50
N SER A 123 -0.24 5.22 -1.15
CA SER A 123 -0.83 3.88 -1.09
C SER A 123 0.18 2.82 -1.56
N VAL A 124 0.73 2.98 -2.78
CA VAL A 124 1.74 2.05 -3.32
C VAL A 124 2.98 1.96 -2.41
N ALA A 125 3.47 3.09 -1.89
CA ALA A 125 4.62 3.08 -0.98
C ALA A 125 4.34 2.31 0.32
N VAL A 126 3.16 2.50 0.92
CA VAL A 126 2.76 1.79 2.14
C VAL A 126 2.55 0.30 1.86
N GLY A 127 1.96 -0.06 0.73
CA GLY A 127 1.81 -1.46 0.29
C GLY A 127 3.16 -2.17 0.12
N VAL A 128 4.12 -1.53 -0.54
CA VAL A 128 5.50 -2.03 -0.67
C VAL A 128 6.16 -2.24 0.69
N ILE A 129 6.02 -1.27 1.62
CA ILE A 129 6.53 -1.43 2.99
C ILE A 129 5.85 -2.62 3.68
N GLY A 130 4.53 -2.76 3.54
CA GLY A 130 3.77 -3.89 4.07
C GLY A 130 4.26 -5.23 3.55
N ALA A 131 4.53 -5.34 2.24
CA ALA A 131 5.06 -6.54 1.63
C ALA A 131 6.47 -6.88 2.14
N ILE A 132 7.33 -5.88 2.36
CA ILE A 132 8.67 -6.07 2.95
C ILE A 132 8.56 -6.56 4.40
N VAL A 133 7.70 -5.93 5.22
CA VAL A 133 7.45 -6.36 6.60
C VAL A 133 6.90 -7.79 6.66
N ALA A 134 6.12 -8.18 5.66
CA ALA A 134 5.61 -9.55 5.50
C ALA A 134 6.63 -10.53 4.88
N PHE A 135 7.88 -10.11 4.67
CA PHE A 135 8.93 -10.89 3.99
C PHE A 135 8.55 -11.36 2.57
N SER A 136 7.59 -10.70 1.94
CA SER A 136 7.15 -10.98 0.58
C SER A 136 7.86 -10.08 -0.42
N PHE A 137 9.18 -10.29 -0.54
CA PHE A 137 10.05 -9.45 -1.39
C PHE A 137 9.64 -9.48 -2.86
N PHE A 138 9.20 -10.63 -3.37
CA PHE A 138 8.72 -10.73 -4.75
C PHE A 138 7.51 -9.81 -4.98
N ASN A 139 6.52 -9.85 -4.08
CA ASN A 139 5.36 -8.96 -4.18
C ASN A 139 5.76 -7.49 -4.02
N ALA A 140 6.66 -7.18 -3.07
CA ALA A 140 7.16 -5.82 -2.86
C ALA A 140 7.81 -5.25 -4.12
N VAL A 141 8.64 -6.05 -4.81
CA VAL A 141 9.30 -5.62 -6.05
C VAL A 141 8.30 -5.44 -7.17
N VAL A 142 7.37 -6.38 -7.35
CA VAL A 142 6.34 -6.29 -8.40
C VAL A 142 5.46 -5.07 -8.19
N GLU A 143 4.99 -4.84 -6.97
CA GLU A 143 4.17 -3.69 -6.61
C GLU A 143 4.94 -2.37 -6.79
N ALA A 144 6.19 -2.30 -6.33
CA ALA A 144 7.02 -1.11 -6.52
C ALA A 144 7.25 -0.83 -8.01
N VAL A 145 7.68 -1.82 -8.79
CA VAL A 145 8.01 -1.62 -10.21
C VAL A 145 6.76 -1.29 -11.01
N VAL A 146 5.68 -2.06 -10.88
CA VAL A 146 4.47 -1.85 -11.68
C VAL A 146 3.69 -0.63 -11.19
N GLY A 147 3.47 -0.52 -9.88
CA GLY A 147 2.67 0.54 -9.28
C GLY A 147 3.29 1.92 -9.51
N PHE A 148 4.57 2.08 -9.17
CA PHE A 148 5.24 3.36 -9.41
C PHE A 148 5.44 3.65 -10.90
N TYR A 149 5.79 2.66 -11.73
CA TYR A 149 5.89 2.89 -13.17
C TYR A 149 4.59 3.46 -13.75
N LEU A 150 3.45 2.82 -13.48
CA LEU A 150 2.16 3.30 -13.98
C LEU A 150 1.84 4.70 -13.45
N LEU A 151 2.06 4.95 -12.15
CA LEU A 151 1.84 6.26 -11.54
C LEU A 151 2.69 7.37 -12.18
N PHE A 152 3.99 7.15 -12.34
CA PHE A 152 4.89 8.15 -12.91
C PHE A 152 4.60 8.38 -14.40
N GLN A 153 4.18 7.35 -15.15
CA GLN A 153 3.81 7.51 -16.56
C GLN A 153 2.62 8.45 -16.78
N VAL A 154 1.71 8.56 -15.80
CA VAL A 154 0.52 9.43 -15.89
C VAL A 154 0.59 10.68 -15.02
N LYS A 155 1.67 10.89 -14.27
CA LYS A 155 1.82 12.04 -13.34
C LYS A 155 1.53 13.39 -14.00
N SER A 156 1.96 13.58 -15.24
CA SER A 156 1.74 14.81 -16.02
C SER A 156 0.26 15.17 -16.22
N TYR A 157 -0.65 14.21 -16.11
CA TYR A 157 -2.09 14.44 -16.25
C TYR A 157 -2.74 15.04 -15.00
N TYR A 158 -2.03 15.04 -13.87
CA TYR A 158 -2.52 15.49 -12.57
C TYR A 158 -1.95 16.85 -12.15
N ALA A 159 -1.10 17.48 -12.97
CA ALA A 159 -0.42 18.74 -12.68
C ALA A 159 -1.33 20.00 -12.70
N LYS A 160 -2.65 19.83 -12.55
CA LYS A 160 -3.62 20.91 -12.35
C LYS A 160 -4.00 21.03 -10.88
#